data_AF-A0A535R633-F1
#
_entry.id   AF-A0A535R633-F1
#
_cell.length_a   1.000
_cell.length_b   1.000
_cell.length_c   1.000
_cell.angle_alpha   90.00
_cell.angle_beta   90.00
_cell.angle_gamma   90.00
#
_symmetry.space_group_name_H-M   'P 1'
#
loop_
_entity.id
_entity.type
_entity.pdbx_description
1 polymer ?
#
loop_
_entity_poly.entity_id
_entity_poly.type
_entity_poly.pdbx_seq_one_letter_code
_entity_poly.pdbx_strand_id
1 'polypeptide(L)'
;MPDQSSLFGSDIPPSIKKQTPSSTASSTHAGEPLAARMRPRTLDEILGQDHIFGPGRILRRSIEEDHIPSMILWGPPGSGKTTLAEVIARQTQARFATLSAPTSRSAGSTAR
;
A
#
# COMPACT_ATOMS: atom_id res chain seq x y z
N MET A 1 -15.32 25.99 49.04
CA MET A 1 -15.33 25.33 47.70
C MET A 1 -13.88 25.10 47.30
N PRO A 2 -13.43 23.87 47.00
CA PRO A 2 -12.09 23.62 46.50
C PRO A 2 -12.00 23.90 44.99
N ASP A 3 -10.88 24.51 44.59
CA ASP A 3 -10.53 24.99 43.25
C ASP A 3 -10.17 23.82 42.31
N GLN A 4 -10.68 23.83 41.07
CA GLN A 4 -10.55 22.73 40.10
C GLN A 4 -9.30 22.79 39.21
N SER A 5 -8.28 23.59 39.54
CA SER A 5 -7.10 23.76 38.68
C SER A 5 -6.01 22.67 38.78
N SER A 6 -6.18 21.64 39.60
CA SER A 6 -5.16 20.58 39.79
C SER A 6 -5.45 19.25 39.07
N LEU A 7 -6.44 19.21 38.17
CA LEU A 7 -6.85 17.96 37.49
C LEU A 7 -6.02 17.59 36.26
N PHE A 8 -5.11 18.46 35.83
CA PHE A 8 -4.12 18.16 34.78
C PHE A 8 -2.72 18.47 35.32
N GLY A 9 -2.18 17.54 36.10
CA GLY A 9 -0.77 17.52 36.47
C GLY A 9 0.10 17.56 35.23
N SER A 10 0.99 18.55 35.17
CA SER A 10 2.02 18.69 34.17
C SER A 10 3.13 17.67 34.42
N ASP A 11 2.90 16.42 34.05
CA ASP A 11 3.93 15.40 33.91
C ASP A 11 4.05 15.02 32.43
N ILE A 12 4.95 15.73 31.74
CA ILE A 12 5.40 15.39 30.41
C ILE A 12 6.33 14.17 30.55
N PRO A 13 5.98 12.96 30.07
CA PRO A 13 6.93 11.86 30.10
C PRO A 13 8.10 12.14 29.15
N PRO A 14 9.36 11.86 29.56
CA PRO A 14 10.53 12.13 28.75
C PRO A 14 10.57 11.22 27.51
N SER A 15 10.97 11.82 26.39
CA SER A 15 11.20 11.23 25.08
C SER A 15 11.63 9.76 25.10
N ILE A 16 10.82 8.91 24.49
CA ILE A 16 11.15 7.50 24.20
C ILE A 16 12.37 7.48 23.27
N LYS A 17 13.51 7.11 23.86
CA LYS A 17 14.77 6.78 23.20
C LYS A 17 14.53 5.85 22.01
N LYS A 18 15.07 6.22 20.84
CA LYS A 18 15.41 5.28 19.78
C LYS A 18 16.33 4.21 20.38
N GLN A 19 15.79 3.04 20.69
CA GLN A 19 16.55 1.86 21.08
C GLN A 19 16.42 0.81 19.99
N THR A 20 17.50 0.60 19.26
CA THR A 20 17.85 -0.67 18.64
C THR A 20 18.03 -1.72 19.75
N PRO A 21 17.54 -2.95 19.54
CA PRO A 21 18.36 -4.08 19.95
C PRO A 21 18.44 -5.17 18.88
N SER A 22 19.64 -5.73 18.76
CA SER A 22 20.02 -6.85 17.92
C SER A 22 19.73 -8.21 18.59
N SER A 23 19.52 -9.23 17.72
CA SER A 23 19.82 -10.67 17.90
C SER A 23 18.71 -11.68 18.30
N THR A 24 18.27 -12.42 17.26
CA THR A 24 18.06 -13.89 17.19
C THR A 24 16.71 -14.51 17.59
N ALA A 25 15.71 -14.32 16.71
CA ALA A 25 14.85 -15.37 16.13
C ALA A 25 14.14 -14.76 14.89
N SER A 26 14.10 -15.48 13.77
CA SER A 26 13.70 -15.00 12.43
C SER A 26 12.41 -14.16 12.37
N SER A 27 12.54 -12.82 12.31
CA SER A 27 11.40 -11.89 12.22
C SER A 27 11.48 -11.02 10.96
N THR A 28 11.20 -11.61 9.79
CA THR A 28 11.37 -10.93 8.49
C THR A 28 10.38 -9.77 8.21
N HIS A 29 9.43 -9.44 9.09
CA HIS A 29 8.37 -8.44 8.77
C HIS A 29 8.09 -7.38 9.86
N ALA A 30 9.00 -7.15 10.80
CA ALA A 30 8.72 -6.30 11.98
C ALA A 30 8.50 -4.79 11.67
N GLY A 31 8.77 -4.31 10.45
CA GLY A 31 8.63 -2.89 10.07
C GLY A 31 7.63 -2.61 8.95
N GLU A 32 6.92 -3.61 8.43
CA GLU A 32 6.06 -3.45 7.26
C GLU A 32 4.59 -3.20 7.67
N PRO A 33 3.93 -2.14 7.17
CA PRO A 33 2.55 -1.84 7.53
C PRO A 33 1.62 -3.01 7.17
N LEU A 34 0.59 -3.25 7.99
CA LEU A 34 -0.35 -4.37 7.79
C LEU A 34 -0.92 -4.42 6.37
N ALA A 35 -1.19 -3.26 5.78
CA ALA A 35 -1.70 -3.14 4.41
C ALA A 35 -0.74 -3.73 3.36
N ALA A 36 0.57 -3.61 3.55
CA ALA A 36 1.55 -4.21 2.65
C ALA A 36 1.67 -5.73 2.89
N ARG A 37 1.53 -6.16 4.15
CA ARG A 37 1.53 -7.59 4.52
C ARG A 37 0.32 -8.37 3.99
N MET A 38 -0.85 -7.73 3.96
CA MET A 38 -2.11 -8.31 3.46
C MET A 38 -2.27 -8.17 1.94
N ARG A 39 -1.26 -7.68 1.23
CA ARG A 39 -1.35 -7.49 -0.21
C ARG A 39 -1.35 -8.87 -0.90
N PRO A 40 -2.38 -9.19 -1.71
CA PRO A 40 -2.45 -10.44 -2.44
C PRO A 40 -1.22 -10.63 -3.34
N ARG A 41 -0.77 -11.87 -3.45
CA ARG A 41 0.41 -12.26 -4.23
C ARG A 41 0.06 -12.93 -5.54
N THR A 42 -1.13 -13.51 -5.63
CA THR A 42 -1.63 -14.24 -6.80
C THR A 42 -2.97 -13.68 -7.26
N LEU A 43 -3.36 -13.97 -8.51
CA LEU A 43 -4.64 -13.51 -9.06
C LEU A 43 -5.85 -14.12 -8.31
N ASP A 44 -5.69 -15.32 -7.73
CA ASP A 44 -6.75 -15.99 -6.96
C ASP A 44 -7.01 -15.35 -5.59
N GLU A 45 -6.06 -14.58 -5.06
CA GLU A 45 -6.24 -13.85 -3.80
C GLU A 45 -7.00 -12.52 -4.00
N ILE A 46 -7.35 -12.16 -5.23
CA ILE A 46 -8.06 -10.92 -5.55
C ILE A 46 -9.56 -11.11 -5.34
N LEU A 47 -10.06 -10.57 -4.24
CA LEU A 47 -11.47 -10.66 -3.87
C LEU A 47 -12.34 -9.65 -4.64
N GLY A 48 -13.53 -10.09 -5.08
CA GLY A 48 -14.57 -9.22 -5.64
C GLY A 48 -14.41 -8.90 -7.13
N GLN A 49 -13.36 -9.41 -7.78
CA GLN A 49 -13.09 -9.16 -9.19
C GLN A 49 -13.17 -10.44 -10.05
N ASP A 50 -13.92 -11.45 -9.61
CA ASP A 50 -14.07 -12.77 -10.26
C ASP A 50 -14.64 -12.69 -11.68
N HIS A 51 -15.43 -11.66 -11.99
CA HIS A 51 -15.95 -11.45 -13.34
C HIS A 51 -14.85 -11.09 -14.35
N ILE A 52 -13.72 -10.55 -13.88
CA ILE A 52 -12.56 -10.16 -14.69
C ILE A 52 -11.43 -11.20 -14.59
N PHE A 53 -11.14 -11.66 -13.37
CA PHE A 53 -9.99 -12.53 -13.06
C PHE A 53 -10.38 -13.94 -12.60
N GLY A 54 -11.66 -14.31 -12.71
CA GLY A 54 -12.11 -15.67 -12.44
C GLY A 54 -11.58 -16.70 -13.44
N PRO A 55 -11.73 -18.00 -13.13
CA PRO A 55 -11.26 -19.08 -13.99
C PRO A 55 -11.92 -19.00 -15.38
N GLY A 56 -11.11 -19.15 -16.43
CA GLY A 56 -11.57 -19.14 -17.83
C GLY A 56 -11.88 -17.74 -18.40
N ARG A 57 -11.60 -16.65 -17.68
CA ARG A 57 -11.73 -15.29 -18.20
C ARG A 57 -10.58 -14.93 -19.13
N ILE A 58 -10.89 -14.12 -20.14
CA ILE A 58 -9.91 -13.76 -21.18
C ILE A 58 -8.71 -13.02 -20.60
N LEU A 59 -8.94 -12.08 -19.67
CA LEU A 59 -7.85 -11.34 -19.05
C LEU A 59 -6.96 -12.22 -18.17
N ARG A 60 -7.56 -13.15 -17.41
CA ARG A 60 -6.80 -14.13 -16.62
C ARG A 60 -5.90 -14.98 -17.53
N ARG A 61 -6.48 -15.55 -18.59
CA ARG A 61 -5.75 -16.37 -19.56
C ARG A 61 -4.63 -15.59 -20.26
N SER A 62 -4.91 -14.36 -20.69
CA SER A 62 -3.92 -13.49 -21.31
C SER A 62 -2.75 -13.17 -20.37
N ILE A 63 -3.01 -13.00 -19.07
CA ILE A 63 -1.94 -12.80 -18.07
C ILE A 63 -1.16 -14.11 -17.82
N GLU A 64 -1.85 -15.25 -17.77
CA GLU A 64 -1.22 -16.59 -17.62
C GLU A 64 -0.36 -16.97 -18.85
N GLU A 65 -0.75 -16.52 -20.04
CA GLU A 65 -0.02 -16.70 -21.30
C GLU A 65 1.06 -15.61 -21.54
N ASP A 66 1.31 -14.72 -20.57
CA ASP A 66 2.26 -13.58 -20.66
C ASP A 66 1.95 -12.56 -21.78
N HIS A 67 0.71 -12.55 -22.27
CA HIS A 67 0.17 -11.62 -23.26
C HIS A 67 -0.62 -10.49 -22.59
N ILE A 68 0.06 -9.51 -22.00
CA ILE A 68 -0.60 -8.40 -21.29
C ILE A 68 -1.17 -7.37 -22.29
N PRO A 69 -2.49 -7.13 -22.31
CA PRO A 69 -3.06 -6.05 -23.11
C PRO A 69 -2.74 -4.67 -22.51
N SER A 70 -2.87 -3.60 -23.31
CA SER A 70 -2.84 -2.24 -22.75
C SER A 70 -4.11 -1.99 -21.93
N MET A 71 -3.96 -1.68 -20.63
CA MET A 71 -5.09 -1.51 -19.72
C MET A 71 -4.87 -0.37 -18.72
N ILE A 72 -5.96 0.33 -18.39
CA ILE A 72 -5.99 1.38 -17.37
C ILE A 72 -6.84 0.87 -16.21
N LEU A 73 -6.27 0.82 -15.00
CA LEU A 73 -7.00 0.47 -13.78
C LEU A 73 -7.58 1.74 -13.15
N TRP A 74 -8.90 1.94 -13.22
CA TRP A 74 -9.61 3.06 -12.57
C TRP A 74 -10.53 2.56 -11.44
N GLY A 75 -10.78 3.40 -10.43
CA GLY A 75 -11.69 3.05 -9.33
C GLY A 75 -11.46 3.87 -8.06
N PRO A 76 -12.36 3.74 -7.06
CA PRO A 76 -12.30 4.47 -5.80
C PRO A 76 -11.02 4.15 -4.99
N PRO A 77 -10.53 5.07 -4.14
CA PRO A 77 -9.34 4.81 -3.32
C PRO A 77 -9.59 3.58 -2.41
N GLY A 78 -8.58 2.73 -2.25
CA GLY A 78 -8.69 1.49 -1.48
C GLY A 78 -9.19 0.25 -2.25
N SER A 79 -9.65 0.39 -3.50
CA SER A 79 -10.10 -0.76 -4.32
C SER A 79 -8.97 -1.68 -4.84
N GLY A 80 -7.76 -1.58 -4.31
CA GLY A 80 -6.67 -2.50 -4.66
C GLY A 80 -6.05 -2.34 -6.05
N LYS A 81 -6.22 -1.23 -6.77
CA LYS A 81 -5.68 -1.04 -8.15
C LYS A 81 -4.15 -1.19 -8.24
N THR A 82 -3.44 -0.53 -7.33
CA THR A 82 -1.97 -0.62 -7.25
C THR A 82 -1.54 -2.05 -6.94
N THR A 83 -2.26 -2.70 -6.04
CA THR A 83 -2.07 -4.10 -5.70
C THR A 83 -2.31 -5.03 -6.90
N LEU A 84 -3.38 -4.81 -7.65
CA LEU A 84 -3.72 -5.59 -8.84
C LEU A 84 -2.65 -5.43 -9.92
N ALA A 85 -2.19 -4.20 -10.19
CA ALA A 85 -1.10 -3.95 -11.13
C ALA A 85 0.19 -4.70 -10.73
N GLU A 86 0.50 -4.73 -9.44
CA GLU A 86 1.67 -5.42 -8.91
C GLU A 86 1.55 -6.94 -9.02
N VAL A 87 0.37 -7.51 -8.76
CA VAL A 87 0.12 -8.96 -8.94
C VAL A 87 0.27 -9.35 -10.41
N ILE A 88 -0.31 -8.57 -11.33
CA ILE A 88 -0.19 -8.81 -12.78
C ILE A 88 1.29 -8.75 -13.21
N ALA A 89 2.02 -7.76 -12.74
CA ALA A 89 3.45 -7.60 -13.01
C ALA A 89 4.31 -8.76 -12.48
N ARG A 90 3.94 -9.34 -11.33
CA ARG A 90 4.66 -10.49 -10.75
C ARG A 90 4.34 -11.79 -11.48
N GLN A 91 3.12 -11.92 -12.00
CA GLN A 91 2.69 -13.11 -12.72
C GLN A 91 3.24 -13.16 -14.16
N THR A 92 3.63 -12.01 -14.70
CA THR A 92 4.15 -11.84 -16.05
C THR A 92 5.66 -11.59 -16.03
N GLN A 93 6.34 -11.75 -17.16
CA GLN A 93 7.76 -11.39 -17.29
C GLN A 93 7.96 -9.91 -17.68
N ALA A 94 6.91 -9.10 -17.61
CA ALA A 94 6.92 -7.72 -18.06
C ALA A 94 7.64 -6.77 -17.10
N ARG A 95 8.21 -5.70 -17.64
CA ARG A 95 8.82 -4.63 -16.84
C ARG A 95 7.75 -3.74 -16.22
N PHE A 96 7.66 -3.76 -14.90
CA PHE A 96 6.76 -2.90 -14.14
C PHE A 96 7.46 -1.60 -13.72
N ALA A 97 6.91 -0.47 -14.16
CA ALA A 97 7.31 0.85 -13.70
C ALA A 97 6.12 1.54 -13.03
N THR A 98 6.23 1.82 -11.73
CA THR A 98 5.23 2.64 -11.04
C THR A 98 5.59 4.11 -11.22
N LEU A 99 4.78 4.84 -11.99
CA LEU A 99 4.86 6.29 -12.06
C LEU A 99 3.85 6.87 -11.07
N SER A 100 4.35 7.43 -9.97
CA SER A 100 3.54 8.29 -9.10
C SER A 100 3.74 9.73 -9.55
N ALA A 101 2.69 10.38 -10.03
CA ALA A 101 2.75 11.81 -10.29
C ALA A 101 2.80 12.52 -8.93
N PRO A 102 3.91 13.22 -8.57
CA PRO A 102 3.85 14.13 -7.44
C PRO A 102 2.81 15.19 -7.78
N THR A 103 2.01 15.57 -6.79
CA THR A 103 1.13 16.73 -6.93
C THR A 103 2.04 17.93 -7.17
N SER A 104 2.24 18.31 -8.43
CA SER A 104 2.95 19.55 -8.77
C SER A 104 2.01 20.68 -8.39
N ARG A 105 1.95 20.98 -7.10
CA ARG A 105 1.47 22.26 -6.60
C ARG A 105 2.63 23.20 -6.83
N SER A 106 2.74 23.74 -8.05
CA SER A 106 3.49 24.97 -8.24
C SER A 106 2.79 26.02 -7.36
N ALA A 107 3.35 26.22 -6.18
CA ALA A 107 3.06 27.38 -5.36
C ALA A 107 3.57 28.57 -6.18
N GLY A 108 2.65 29.22 -6.89
CA GLY A 108 2.87 30.55 -7.40
C GLY A 108 3.17 31.45 -6.21
N SER A 109 4.45 31.74 -6.00
CA SER A 109 4.91 32.78 -5.09
C SER A 109 4.47 34.12 -5.68
N THR A 110 3.23 34.50 -5.39
CA THR A 110 2.77 35.89 -5.37
C THR A 110 3.39 36.57 -4.15
N ALA A 111 3.74 37.86 -4.33
CA ALA A 111 4.34 38.80 -3.38
C ALA A 111 5.88 38.79 -3.42
N ARG A 112 6.56 39.91 -3.64
CA ARG A 112 6.16 41.33 -3.70
C ARG A 112 7.31 42.11 -4.35
#